data_AF-A0AAU9TU01-F1
#
_entry.id   AF-A0AAU9TU01-F1
#
_cell.length_a   1.000
_cell.length_b   1.000
_cell.length_c   1.000
_cell.angle_alpha   90.00
_cell.angle_beta   90.00
_cell.angle_gamma   90.00
#
_symmetry.space_group_name_H-M   'P 1'
#
loop_
_entity.id
_entity.type
_entity.pdbx_description
1 polymer ?
#
loop_
_entity_poly.entity_id
_entity_poly.type
_entity_poly.pdbx_seq_one_letter_code
_entity_poly.pdbx_strand_id
1 'polypeptide(L)' 'MPKVSVKVKWGKEMYPDVEVNTDDEPVVFKAQIFALTGVQPERQKVVCKGVTLRDDSWANFKLTNVSN' A
#
# COMPACT_ATOMS: atom_id res chain seq x y z
N MET A 1 4.45 -15.78 -3.58
CA MET A 1 4.36 -14.82 -4.69
C MET A 1 2.92 -14.37 -4.99
N PRO A 2 2.15 -13.79 -4.06
CA PRO A 2 1.04 -12.95 -4.48
C PRO A 2 1.55 -11.51 -4.57
N LYS A 3 2.11 -11.13 -5.73
CA LYS A 3 2.20 -9.72 -6.10
C LYS A 3 0.80 -9.25 -6.44
N VAL A 4 0.31 -8.23 -5.76
CA VAL A 4 -1.03 -7.67 -5.96
C VAL A 4 -0.88 -6.29 -6.58
N SER A 5 -1.52 -6.07 -7.73
CA SER A 5 -1.62 -4.72 -8.28
C SER A 5 -2.69 -3.93 -7.53
N VAL A 6 -2.33 -2.77 -7.01
CA VAL A 6 -3.23 -1.89 -6.27
C VAL A 6 -3.16 -0.47 -6.81
N LYS A 7 -4.28 0.23 -6.61
CA LYS A 7 -4.41 1.64 -6.92
C LYS A 7 -4.13 2.47 -5.67
N VAL A 8 -3.07 3.28 -5.69
CA VAL A 8 -2.75 4.22 -4.61
C VAL A 8 -3.31 5.59 -4.95
N LYS A 9 -4.01 6.23 -4.00
CA LYS A 9 -4.55 7.59 -4.15
C LYS A 9 -3.93 8.51 -3.10
N TRP A 10 -3.40 9.64 -3.55
CA TRP A 10 -2.83 10.66 -2.67
C TRP A 10 -3.25 12.06 -3.14
N GLY A 11 -4.04 12.78 -2.33
CA GLY A 11 -4.59 14.07 -2.73
C GLY A 11 -5.40 13.99 -4.03
N LYS A 12 -4.91 14.66 -5.08
CA LYS A 12 -5.49 14.65 -6.43
C LYS A 12 -4.85 13.61 -7.37
N GLU A 13 -3.75 12.99 -6.95
CA GLU A 13 -3.01 12.02 -7.75
C GLU A 13 -3.53 10.59 -7.53
N MET A 14 -3.38 9.78 -8.58
CA MET A 14 -3.77 8.38 -8.60
C MET A 14 -2.73 7.56 -9.35
N TYR A 15 -2.24 6.52 -8.70
CA TYR A 15 -1.25 5.59 -9.21
C TYR A 15 -1.94 4.23 -9.39
N PRO A 16 -2.43 3.87 -10.59
CA PRO A 16 -3.28 2.71 -10.80
C PRO A 16 -2.57 1.36 -10.69
N ASP A 17 -1.27 1.31 -10.97
CA ASP A 17 -0.52 0.08 -11.22
C ASP A 17 0.64 -0.10 -10.23
N VAL A 18 0.36 0.05 -8.93
CA VAL A 18 1.37 -0.17 -7.89
C VAL A 18 1.41 -1.65 -7.54
N GLU A 19 2.50 -2.33 -7.87
CA GLU A 19 2.71 -3.73 -7.49
C GLU A 19 3.17 -3.84 -6.03
N VAL A 20 2.39 -4.56 -5.22
CA VAL A 20 2.69 -4.81 -3.81
C VAL A 20 2.95 -6.28 -3.59
N ASN A 21 4.08 -6.61 -2.97
CA ASN A 21 4.36 -7.96 -2.53
C ASN A 21 3.99 -8.10 -1.04
N THR A 22 2.98 -8.91 -0.75
CA THR A 22 2.56 -9.15 0.64
C THR A 22 3.39 -10.21 1.37
N ASP A 23 4.34 -10.84 0.67
CA ASP A 23 5.34 -11.73 1.30
C ASP A 23 6.46 -10.90 1.98
N ASP A 24 6.64 -9.64 1.59
CA ASP A 24 7.61 -8.71 2.19
C ASP A 24 7.03 -7.99 3.42
N GLU A 25 7.86 -7.27 4.17
CA GLU A 25 7.38 -6.47 5.31
C GLU A 25 6.52 -5.27 4.86
N PRO A 26 5.49 -4.87 5.65
CA PRO A 26 4.65 -3.69 5.36
C PRO A 26 5.44 -2.40 5.09
N VAL A 27 6.60 -2.26 5.74
CA VAL A 27 7.49 -1.11 5.56
C VAL A 27 7.99 -0.98 4.12
N VAL A 28 8.16 -2.08 3.39
CA VAL A 28 8.58 -2.08 1.98
C VAL A 28 7.52 -1.39 1.12
N PHE A 29 6.25 -1.69 1.36
CA PHE A 29 5.16 -1.01 0.65
C PHE A 29 5.07 0.48 1.03
N LYS A 30 5.27 0.83 2.30
CA LYS A 30 5.34 2.25 2.71
C LYS A 30 6.52 3.00 2.06
N ALA A 31 7.66 2.35 1.88
CA ALA A 31 8.80 2.92 1.19
C ALA A 31 8.48 3.19 -0.30
N GLN A 32 7.75 2.29 -0.96
CA GLN A 32 7.26 2.54 -2.32
C GLN A 32 6.29 3.73 -2.36
N ILE A 33 5.35 3.83 -1.41
CA ILE A 33 4.45 5.00 -1.32
C ILE A 33 5.25 6.29 -1.10
N PHE A 34 6.34 6.25 -0.32
CA PHE A 34 7.23 7.40 -0.15
C PHE A 34 7.87 7.80 -1.48
N ALA A 35 8.36 6.85 -2.28
CA ALA A 35 8.92 7.13 -3.60
C ALA A 35 7.90 7.79 -4.55
N LEU A 36 6.61 7.47 -4.42
CA LEU A 36 5.53 8.06 -5.22
C LEU A 36 5.07 9.43 -4.71
N THR A 37 4.93 9.58 -3.39
CA THR A 37 4.22 10.72 -2.77
C THR A 37 5.13 11.72 -2.06
N GLY A 38 6.38 11.35 -1.78
CA GLY A 38 7.32 12.11 -0.94
C GLY A 38 6.98 12.11 0.56
N VAL A 39 5.89 11.43 0.98
CA VAL A 39 5.48 11.38 2.40
C VAL A 39 6.27 10.31 3.13
N GLN A 40 7.02 10.69 4.17
CA GLN A 40 7.82 9.74 4.96
C GLN A 40 6.94 8.63 5.58
N PRO A 41 7.41 7.36 5.65
CA PRO A 41 6.64 6.23 6.17
C PRO A 41 5.95 6.45 7.52
N GLU A 42 6.62 7.13 8.45
CA GLU A 42 6.11 7.48 9.79
C GLU A 42 4.89 8.42 9.75
N ARG A 43 4.75 9.21 8.69
CA ARG A 43 3.66 10.16 8.47
C ARG A 43 2.56 9.59 7.57
N GLN A 44 2.75 8.38 7.04
CA GLN A 44 1.78 7.75 6.14
C GLN A 44 0.67 7.04 6.93
N LYS A 45 -0.57 7.51 6.75
CA LYS A 45 -1.77 6.78 7.17
C LYS A 45 -2.34 5.99 5.99
N VAL A 46 -1.79 4.81 5.72
CA VAL A 46 -2.23 3.95 4.62
C VAL A 46 -3.51 3.21 5.02
N VAL A 47 -4.60 3.44 4.28
CA VAL A 47 -5.92 2.86 4.56
C VAL A 47 -6.45 2.16 3.32
N CYS A 48 -6.95 0.94 3.50
CA CYS A 48 -7.63 0.17 2.46
C CYS A 48 -8.91 -0.42 3.04
N LYS A 49 -10.07 -0.17 2.39
CA LYS A 49 -11.39 -0.68 2.81
C LYS A 49 -11.70 -0.48 4.31
N GLY A 50 -11.30 0.65 4.88
CA GLY A 50 -11.51 0.98 6.30
C GLY A 50 -10.48 0.38 7.27
N VAL A 51 -9.54 -0.42 6.80
CA VAL A 51 -8.44 -0.96 7.61
C VAL A 51 -7.16 -0.16 7.38
N THR A 52 -6.47 0.19 8.47
CA THR A 52 -5.17 0.89 8.40
C THR A 52 -4.04 -0.12 8.41
N LEU A 53 -3.05 0.05 7.52
CA LEU A 53 -1.83 -0.76 7.50
C LEU A 53 -0.96 -0.42 8.70
N ARG A 54 -0.64 -1.44 9.50
CA ARG A 54 0.31 -1.32 10.62
C ARG A 54 1.73 -1.56 10.11
N ASP A 55 2.72 -1.13 10.89
CA ASP A 55 4.13 -1.25 10.53
C ASP A 55 4.66 -2.69 10.65
N ASP A 56 4.06 -3.47 11.54
CA ASP A 56 4.54 -4.78 12.01
C ASP A 56 3.88 -5.97 11.31
N SER A 57 2.69 -5.80 10.72
CA SER A 57 1.96 -6.92 10.14
C SER A 57 0.92 -6.55 9.08
N TRP A 58 0.80 -7.42 8.08
CA TRP A 58 -0.29 -7.43 7.09
C TRP A 58 -1.61 -8.00 7.62
N ALA A 59 -1.66 -8.53 8.86
CA ALA A 59 -2.73 -9.42 9.36
C ALA A 59 -4.16 -9.02 8.96
N ASN A 60 -4.56 -7.77 9.19
CA ASN A 60 -5.90 -7.28 8.86
C ASN A 60 -5.96 -6.52 7.52
N PHE A 61 -4.82 -6.23 6.91
CA PHE A 61 -4.71 -5.45 5.70
C PHE A 61 -4.69 -6.37 4.47
N LYS A 62 -5.89 -6.83 4.08
CA LYS A 62 -6.06 -7.71 2.92
C LYS A 62 -6.11 -6.91 1.62
N LEU A 63 -5.09 -7.10 0.78
CA LEU A 63 -5.09 -6.61 -0.59
C LEU A 63 -5.75 -7.64 -1.50
N THR A 64 -6.72 -7.18 -2.30
CA THR A 64 -7.38 -8.00 -3.31
C THR A 64 -7.11 -7.36 -4.66
N ASN A 65 -6.69 -8.17 -5.64
CA ASN A 65 -6.55 -7.69 -7.01
C ASN A 65 -7.94 -7.28 -7.50
N VAL A 66 -8.10 -6.05 -7.98
CA VAL A 66 -9.38 -5.61 -8.55
C VAL A 66 -9.41 -6.15 -9.98
N SER A 67 -9.82 -7.41 -10.11
CA SER A 67 -10.23 -7.96 -11.39
C SER A 67 -11.45 -7.15 -11.85
N ASN A 68 -11.30 -6.40 -12.94
CA ASN A 68 -12.47 -5.91 -13.69
C ASN A 68 -13.28 -7.09 -14.21
#